data_AF-A0A8C6KNZ4-F1
#
_entry.id   AF-A0A8C6KNZ4-F1
#
_cell.length_a   1.000
_cell.length_b   1.000
_cell.length_c   1.000
_cell.angle_alpha   90.00
_cell.angle_beta   90.00
_cell.angle_gamma   90.00
#
_symmetry.space_group_name_H-M   'P 1'
#
loop_
_entity.id
_entity.type
_entity.pdbx_description
1 polymer ?
#
loop_
_entity_poly.entity_id
_entity_poly.type
_entity_poly.pdbx_seq_one_letter_code
_entity_poly.pdbx_strand_id
1 'polypeptide(L)'
;MKSQSRVFAALPTAEFTEIKENQQGLEPKAVTGQVREVQVTGAAEASCPADRASMRFSVTSSKESAGEVTVSVTRRLDYILQALRQHGIRGEDTSVRKFLQRNADTYCMDAEVVVVFSNFEKMEQIRSVLLEKLDKSVFVGTPLFYHSPECLGQIRQRACVSAVENAQQKASKISQVLGQSLGPPLLVREKETREWKVEEEEEQTRAAHRLGG
;
A
#
# COMPACT_ATOMS: atom_id res chain seq x y z
N MET A 1 -11.02 60.85 1.24
CA MET A 1 -11.57 59.69 1.98
C MET A 1 -10.49 58.62 2.07
N LYS A 2 -9.88 58.43 3.25
CA LYS A 2 -9.05 57.25 3.55
C LYS A 2 -9.43 56.80 4.96
N SER A 3 -10.10 55.66 5.03
CA SER A 3 -10.57 55.04 6.27
C SER A 3 -9.36 54.45 7.01
N GLN A 4 -9.12 54.90 8.25
CA GLN A 4 -8.22 54.24 9.18
C GLN A 4 -9.02 53.21 9.97
N SER A 5 -8.77 51.92 9.71
CA SER A 5 -9.28 50.82 10.52
C SER A 5 -8.54 50.81 11.88
N ARG A 6 -9.24 51.16 12.96
CA ARG A 6 -8.80 50.92 14.34
C ARG A 6 -9.53 49.70 14.88
N VAL A 7 -8.78 48.64 15.15
CA VAL A 7 -9.28 47.45 15.85
C VAL A 7 -9.02 47.66 17.34
N PHE A 8 -10.08 47.72 18.14
CA PHE A 8 -9.99 47.68 19.59
C PHE A 8 -10.40 46.28 20.05
N ALA A 9 -9.50 45.58 20.73
CA ALA A 9 -9.85 44.44 21.56
C ALA A 9 -9.85 44.91 23.02
N ALA A 10 -11.04 45.03 23.61
CA ALA A 10 -11.19 45.30 25.03
C ALA A 10 -11.05 43.98 25.80
N LEU A 11 -10.08 43.89 26.71
CA LEU A 11 -10.00 42.82 27.69
C LEU A 11 -10.78 43.26 28.94
N PRO A 12 -11.67 42.41 29.51
CA PRO A 12 -12.32 42.73 30.77
C PRO A 12 -11.32 42.65 31.93
N THR A 13 -11.32 43.67 32.77
CA THR A 13 -10.57 43.71 34.04
C THR A 13 -11.24 42.76 35.03
N ALA A 14 -10.54 41.72 35.47
CA ALA A 14 -11.04 40.84 36.53
C ALA A 14 -10.70 41.44 37.91
N GLU A 15 -11.74 41.76 38.68
CA GLU A 15 -11.65 42.18 40.07
C GLU A 15 -11.17 41.02 40.95
N PHE A 16 -10.16 41.30 41.78
CA PHE A 16 -9.68 40.36 42.79
C PHE A 16 -10.64 40.33 43.97
N THR A 17 -11.21 39.16 44.25
CA THR A 17 -11.76 38.84 45.57
C THR A 17 -10.86 37.80 46.20
N GLU A 18 -10.11 38.21 47.22
CA GLU A 18 -9.45 37.30 48.16
C GLU A 18 -10.50 36.53 48.95
N ILE A 19 -10.27 35.25 49.27
CA ILE A 19 -10.51 34.63 50.59
C ILE A 19 -9.94 33.19 50.63
N LYS A 20 -8.95 33.04 51.54
CA LYS A 20 -8.57 31.98 52.48
C LYS A 20 -8.30 30.52 52.06
N GLU A 21 -7.08 30.12 52.43
CA GLU A 21 -6.56 28.79 52.75
C GLU A 21 -7.52 27.86 53.49
N ASN A 22 -7.59 26.59 53.06
CA ASN A 22 -7.37 25.48 53.96
C ASN A 22 -6.89 24.20 53.24
N GLN A 23 -6.24 23.35 54.02
CA GLN A 23 -5.21 22.38 53.63
C GLN A 23 -5.71 21.00 53.17
N GLN A 24 -4.81 20.35 52.40
CA GLN A 24 -4.51 18.91 52.31
C GLN A 24 -5.40 17.97 51.46
N GLY A 25 -4.76 17.43 50.42
CA GLY A 25 -5.20 16.32 49.56
C GLY A 25 -4.52 16.46 48.19
N LEU A 26 -3.46 15.67 47.94
CA LEU A 26 -2.72 15.66 46.67
C LEU A 26 -3.58 15.08 45.53
N GLU A 27 -4.43 15.93 44.97
CA GLU A 27 -4.89 15.84 43.59
C GLU A 27 -3.93 16.69 42.74
N PRO A 28 -3.54 16.27 41.52
CA PRO A 28 -2.84 17.16 40.60
C PRO A 28 -3.80 18.27 40.19
N LYS A 29 -3.80 19.35 40.98
CA LYS A 29 -4.48 20.61 40.66
C LYS A 29 -4.02 21.04 39.27
N ALA A 30 -4.93 20.94 38.32
CA ALA A 30 -4.82 21.58 37.03
C ALA A 30 -4.56 23.07 37.29
N VAL A 31 -3.32 23.49 37.04
CA VAL A 31 -3.01 24.90 36.89
C VAL A 31 -3.77 25.34 35.65
N THR A 32 -4.89 26.03 35.85
CA THR A 32 -5.62 26.73 34.79
C THR A 32 -4.82 27.97 34.36
N GLY A 33 -3.61 27.74 33.85
CA GLY A 33 -2.91 28.68 33.02
C GLY A 33 -3.26 28.32 31.58
N GLN A 34 -3.83 29.26 30.82
CA GLN A 34 -4.05 29.06 29.38
C GLN A 34 -2.70 28.74 28.72
N VAL A 35 -2.45 27.45 28.45
CA VAL A 35 -1.27 27.02 27.72
C VAL A 35 -1.42 27.53 26.29
N ARG A 36 -0.47 28.35 25.84
CA ARG A 36 -0.43 28.84 24.47
C ARG A 36 0.00 27.69 23.55
N GLU A 37 -0.90 27.27 22.67
CA GLU A 37 -0.63 26.19 21.71
C GLU A 37 -0.93 26.62 20.27
N VAL A 38 -0.21 26.01 19.33
CA VAL A 38 -0.45 26.12 17.90
C VAL A 38 -0.77 24.73 17.37
N GLN A 39 -1.98 24.57 16.85
CA GLN A 39 -2.42 23.32 16.24
C GLN A 39 -2.23 23.38 14.72
N VAL A 40 -1.50 22.43 14.18
CA VAL A 40 -1.26 22.30 12.74
C VAL A 40 -1.62 20.91 12.27
N THR A 41 -2.05 20.81 11.02
CA THR A 41 -2.20 19.54 10.33
C THR A 41 -1.31 19.56 9.11
N GLY A 42 -0.39 18.61 9.03
CA GLY A 42 0.41 18.31 7.85
C GLY A 42 -0.18 17.11 7.12
N ALA A 43 -0.02 17.09 5.80
CA ALA A 43 -0.40 15.98 4.95
C ALA A 43 0.75 15.70 3.99
N ALA A 44 0.90 14.44 3.58
CA ALA A 44 1.87 14.04 2.58
C ALA A 44 1.36 12.80 1.84
N GLU A 45 1.84 12.66 0.61
CA GLU A 45 1.55 11.54 -0.27
C GLU A 45 2.88 10.95 -0.73
N ALA A 46 2.92 9.63 -0.84
CA ALA A 46 4.08 8.92 -1.38
C ALA A 46 3.59 7.82 -2.31
N SER A 47 4.23 7.71 -3.47
CA SER A 47 3.98 6.67 -4.45
C SER A 47 5.26 5.91 -4.76
N CYS A 48 5.10 4.66 -5.19
CA CYS A 48 6.20 3.87 -5.72
C CYS A 48 5.68 2.82 -6.72
N PRO A 49 6.52 2.37 -7.66
CA PRO A 49 6.15 1.28 -8.56
C PRO A 49 6.00 -0.03 -7.79
N ALA A 50 5.30 -1.00 -8.39
CA ALA A 50 5.26 -2.36 -7.86
C ALA A 50 6.67 -2.96 -7.76
N ASP A 51 6.93 -3.72 -6.71
CA ASP A 51 8.21 -4.40 -6.47
C ASP A 51 8.09 -5.92 -6.58
N ARG A 52 6.87 -6.43 -6.81
CA ARG A 52 6.58 -7.84 -7.06
C ARG A 52 5.66 -8.01 -8.25
N ALA A 53 5.83 -9.14 -8.94
CA ALA A 53 4.92 -9.59 -9.97
C ALA A 53 4.61 -11.08 -9.77
N SER A 54 3.36 -11.47 -9.98
CA SER A 54 2.94 -12.87 -9.99
C SER A 54 2.58 -13.28 -11.41
N MET A 55 3.06 -14.44 -11.87
CA MET A 55 2.69 -15.00 -13.16
C MET A 55 2.20 -16.44 -12.98
N ARG A 56 1.14 -16.77 -13.72
CA ARG A 56 0.53 -18.09 -13.72
C ARG A 56 0.78 -18.80 -15.04
N PHE A 57 1.20 -20.05 -14.97
CA PHE A 57 1.28 -20.97 -16.09
C PHE A 57 0.34 -22.14 -15.83
N SER A 58 -0.53 -22.47 -16.77
CA SER A 58 -1.46 -23.59 -16.62
C SER A 58 -1.24 -24.59 -17.74
N VAL A 59 -1.21 -25.88 -17.42
CA VAL A 59 -1.13 -26.99 -18.37
C VAL A 59 -2.39 -27.82 -18.21
N THR A 60 -3.14 -27.99 -19.29
CA THR A 60 -4.35 -28.82 -19.30
C THR A 60 -4.22 -29.90 -20.36
N SER A 61 -4.56 -31.14 -20.00
CA SER A 61 -4.58 -32.25 -20.93
C SER A 61 -5.75 -33.19 -20.61
N SER A 62 -6.33 -33.78 -21.66
CA SER A 62 -7.37 -34.81 -21.54
C SER A 62 -6.98 -36.05 -22.33
N LYS A 63 -7.08 -37.23 -21.71
CA LYS A 63 -6.72 -38.53 -22.30
C LYS A 63 -7.67 -39.63 -21.85
N GLU A 64 -7.64 -40.78 -22.53
CA GLU A 64 -8.47 -41.94 -22.17
C GLU A 64 -7.95 -42.66 -20.90
N SER A 65 -6.65 -42.50 -20.59
CA SER A 65 -6.01 -43.08 -19.42
C SER A 65 -5.46 -42.03 -18.47
N ALA A 66 -5.64 -42.27 -17.17
CA ALA A 66 -5.05 -41.47 -16.11
C ALA A 66 -3.51 -41.46 -16.17
N GLY A 67 -2.86 -42.54 -16.63
CA GLY A 67 -1.41 -42.59 -16.77
C GLY A 67 -0.92 -41.67 -17.89
N GLU A 68 -1.59 -41.72 -19.04
CA GLU A 68 -1.24 -40.89 -20.20
C GLU A 68 -1.41 -39.41 -19.94
N VAL A 69 -2.50 -39.01 -19.29
CA VAL A 69 -2.72 -37.59 -18.94
C VAL A 69 -1.65 -37.12 -17.94
N THR A 70 -1.31 -37.96 -16.97
CA THR A 70 -0.28 -37.66 -15.96
C THR A 70 1.09 -37.46 -16.60
N VAL A 71 1.51 -38.36 -17.50
CA VAL A 71 2.79 -38.25 -18.23
C VAL A 71 2.80 -37.01 -19.12
N SER A 72 1.70 -36.76 -19.84
CA SER A 72 1.55 -35.61 -20.73
C SER A 72 1.70 -34.27 -20.01
N VAL A 73 1.03 -34.12 -18.86
CA VAL A 73 1.09 -32.91 -18.03
C VAL A 73 2.43 -32.79 -17.32
N THR A 74 2.95 -33.88 -16.75
CA THR A 74 4.23 -33.87 -16.01
C THR A 74 5.39 -33.45 -16.93
N ARG A 75 5.45 -33.95 -18.17
CA ARG A 75 6.50 -33.56 -19.12
C ARG A 75 6.53 -32.04 -19.39
N ARG A 76 5.36 -31.42 -19.56
CA ARG A 76 5.24 -29.96 -19.81
C ARG A 76 5.55 -29.16 -18.56
N LEU A 77 5.07 -29.63 -17.42
CA LEU A 77 5.37 -29.03 -16.13
C LEU A 77 6.88 -29.05 -15.84
N ASP A 78 7.54 -30.17 -16.07
CA ASP A 78 8.98 -30.32 -15.85
C ASP A 78 9.78 -29.37 -16.73
N TYR A 79 9.35 -29.17 -17.99
CA TYR A 79 9.94 -28.16 -18.87
C TYR A 79 9.79 -26.75 -18.30
N ILE A 80 8.59 -26.37 -17.82
CA ILE A 80 8.34 -25.06 -17.20
C ILE A 80 9.26 -24.88 -15.98
N LEU A 81 9.30 -25.86 -15.07
CA LEU A 81 10.13 -25.82 -13.88
C LEU A 81 11.64 -25.82 -14.20
N GLN A 82 12.05 -26.48 -15.28
CA GLN A 82 13.43 -26.44 -15.75
C GLN A 82 13.80 -25.06 -16.30
N ALA A 83 12.94 -24.46 -17.13
CA ALA A 83 13.14 -23.11 -17.63
C ALA A 83 13.25 -22.09 -16.49
N LEU A 84 12.34 -22.16 -15.50
CA LEU A 84 12.38 -21.30 -14.31
C LEU A 84 13.71 -21.42 -13.56
N ARG A 85 14.19 -22.66 -13.31
CA ARG A 85 15.47 -22.90 -12.65
C ARG A 85 16.66 -22.39 -13.46
N GLN A 86 16.64 -22.54 -14.79
CA GLN A 86 17.71 -22.05 -15.68
C GLN A 86 17.84 -20.53 -15.66
N HIS A 87 16.73 -19.81 -15.47
CA HIS A 87 16.71 -18.36 -15.32
C HIS A 87 16.90 -17.90 -13.85
N GLY A 88 17.24 -18.82 -12.95
CA GLY A 88 17.60 -18.53 -11.57
C GLY A 88 16.41 -18.16 -10.69
N ILE A 89 15.21 -18.64 -11.01
CA ILE A 89 14.04 -18.53 -10.14
C ILE A 89 14.14 -19.60 -9.05
N ARG A 90 13.93 -19.19 -7.81
CA ARG A 90 14.03 -20.10 -6.65
C ARG A 90 12.76 -20.93 -6.50
N GLY A 91 12.91 -22.09 -5.87
CA GLY A 91 11.77 -22.95 -5.54
C GLY A 91 10.80 -22.30 -4.56
N GLU A 92 11.28 -21.45 -3.65
CA GLU A 92 10.45 -20.72 -2.68
C GLU A 92 9.50 -19.71 -3.35
N ASP A 93 9.89 -19.18 -4.51
CA ASP A 93 9.08 -18.27 -5.31
C ASP A 93 8.09 -19.00 -6.22
N THR A 94 8.09 -20.34 -6.23
CA THR A 94 7.29 -21.16 -7.14
C THR A 94 6.34 -22.07 -6.38
N SER A 95 5.05 -22.00 -6.72
CA SER A 95 4.01 -22.88 -6.21
C SER A 95 3.42 -23.71 -7.34
N VAL A 96 3.25 -25.01 -7.10
CA VAL A 96 2.70 -25.95 -8.08
C VAL A 96 1.46 -26.62 -7.52
N ARG A 97 0.36 -26.58 -8.26
CA ARG A 97 -0.88 -27.29 -7.96
C ARG A 97 -1.23 -28.23 -9.11
N LYS A 98 -1.74 -29.42 -8.79
CA LYS A 98 -2.18 -30.41 -9.78
C LYS A 98 -3.54 -30.96 -9.37
N PHE A 99 -4.42 -31.09 -10.34
CA PHE A 99 -5.76 -31.60 -10.15
C PHE A 99 -6.06 -32.61 -11.26
N LEU A 100 -6.43 -33.84 -10.88
CA LEU A 100 -6.82 -34.90 -11.80
C LEU A 100 -8.31 -35.17 -11.58
N GLN A 101 -9.07 -35.10 -12.67
CA GLN A 101 -10.51 -35.34 -12.68
C GLN A 101 -10.89 -36.35 -13.75
N ARG A 102 -11.93 -37.14 -13.48
CA ARG A 102 -12.52 -38.07 -14.45
C ARG A 102 -13.79 -37.45 -15.02
N ASN A 103 -13.83 -37.27 -16.34
CA ASN A 103 -14.93 -36.69 -17.10
C ASN A 103 -15.49 -37.73 -18.06
N ALA A 104 -16.60 -38.37 -17.66
CA ALA A 104 -17.26 -39.46 -18.39
C ALA A 104 -16.28 -40.56 -18.82
N ASP A 105 -15.85 -40.52 -20.07
CA ASP A 105 -14.99 -41.51 -20.73
C ASP A 105 -13.51 -41.10 -20.81
N THR A 106 -13.15 -39.94 -20.25
CA THR A 106 -11.78 -39.40 -20.29
C THR A 106 -11.31 -38.92 -18.92
N TYR A 107 -9.99 -38.85 -18.75
CA TYR A 107 -9.31 -38.24 -17.62
C TYR A 107 -8.75 -36.90 -18.05
N CYS A 108 -9.07 -35.83 -17.32
CA CYS A 108 -8.53 -34.51 -17.50
C CYS A 108 -7.62 -34.17 -16.33
N MET A 109 -6.46 -33.59 -16.61
CA MET A 109 -5.53 -33.12 -15.58
C MET A 109 -5.18 -31.66 -15.85
N ASP A 110 -5.34 -30.85 -14.82
CA ASP A 110 -4.97 -29.45 -14.78
C ASP A 110 -3.78 -29.28 -13.83
N ALA A 111 -2.70 -28.70 -14.31
CA ALA A 111 -1.58 -28.29 -13.49
C ALA A 111 -1.39 -26.78 -13.58
N GLU A 112 -1.10 -26.15 -12.46
CA GLU A 112 -0.88 -24.72 -12.36
C GLU A 112 0.45 -24.47 -11.66
N VAL A 113 1.26 -23.61 -12.26
CA VAL A 113 2.49 -23.07 -11.67
C VAL A 113 2.29 -21.58 -11.46
N VAL A 114 2.39 -21.13 -10.22
CA VAL A 114 2.40 -19.71 -9.87
C VAL A 114 3.80 -19.34 -9.45
N VAL A 115 4.34 -18.28 -10.04
CA VAL A 115 5.70 -17.81 -9.78
C VAL A 115 5.65 -16.35 -9.36
N VAL A 116 6.33 -16.04 -8.26
CA VAL A 116 6.55 -14.67 -7.79
C VAL A 116 7.90 -14.17 -8.28
N PHE A 117 7.92 -12.98 -8.84
CA PHE A 117 9.11 -12.33 -9.39
C PHE A 117 9.39 -11.04 -8.65
N SER A 118 10.64 -10.87 -8.25
CA SER A 118 11.23 -9.60 -7.81
C SER A 118 11.99 -8.88 -8.93
N ASN A 119 12.41 -9.61 -9.96
CA ASN A 119 13.09 -9.07 -11.14
C ASN A 119 12.19 -9.22 -12.38
N PHE A 120 11.71 -8.09 -12.90
CA PHE A 120 10.76 -8.06 -14.01
C PHE A 120 11.39 -8.40 -15.36
N GLU A 121 12.68 -8.12 -15.55
CA GLU A 121 13.39 -8.52 -16.79
C GLU A 121 13.44 -10.05 -16.91
N LYS A 122 13.74 -10.75 -15.80
CA LYS A 122 13.72 -12.22 -15.76
C LYS A 122 12.34 -12.77 -16.03
N MET A 123 11.32 -12.14 -15.46
CA MET A 123 9.92 -12.50 -15.71
C MET A 123 9.57 -12.40 -17.19
N GLU A 124 9.92 -11.28 -17.85
CA GLU A 124 9.67 -11.08 -19.28
C GLU A 124 10.44 -12.08 -20.15
N GLN A 125 11.71 -12.34 -19.83
CA GLN A 125 12.53 -13.33 -20.53
C GLN A 125 11.90 -14.73 -20.46
N ILE A 126 11.52 -15.17 -19.26
CA ILE A 126 10.88 -16.48 -19.07
C ILE A 126 9.56 -16.53 -19.82
N ARG A 127 8.74 -15.47 -19.73
CA ARG A 127 7.46 -15.41 -20.44
C ARG A 127 7.66 -15.58 -21.93
N SER A 128 8.61 -14.88 -22.53
CA SER A 128 8.94 -14.99 -23.96
C SER A 128 9.41 -16.40 -24.31
N VAL A 129 10.35 -16.98 -23.55
CA VAL A 129 10.83 -18.35 -23.76
C VAL A 129 9.70 -19.37 -23.69
N LEU A 130 8.81 -19.26 -22.71
CA LEU A 130 7.69 -20.21 -22.55
C LEU A 130 6.63 -20.03 -23.63
N LEU A 131 6.35 -18.79 -24.07
CA LEU A 131 5.44 -18.51 -25.19
C LEU A 131 5.97 -19.06 -26.52
N GLU A 132 7.28 -19.01 -26.75
CA GLU A 132 7.89 -19.51 -27.98
C GLU A 132 8.02 -21.03 -28.00
N LYS A 133 8.29 -21.66 -26.86
CA LYS A 133 8.68 -23.08 -26.78
C LYS A 133 7.54 -24.03 -26.44
N LEU A 134 6.45 -23.54 -25.84
CA LEU A 134 5.31 -24.37 -25.46
C LEU A 134 4.17 -24.29 -26.48
N ASP A 135 3.43 -25.38 -26.57
CA ASP A 135 2.29 -25.51 -27.47
C ASP A 135 1.01 -24.91 -26.83
N LYS A 136 -0.08 -24.87 -27.62
CA LYS A 136 -1.39 -24.30 -27.20
C LYS A 136 -2.03 -24.99 -25.99
N SER A 137 -1.47 -26.11 -25.52
CA SER A 137 -1.95 -26.80 -24.31
C SER A 137 -1.43 -26.18 -23.02
N VAL A 138 -0.50 -25.23 -23.13
CA VAL A 138 0.00 -24.43 -22.02
C VAL A 138 -0.51 -23.00 -22.14
N PHE A 139 -1.22 -22.56 -21.12
CA PHE A 139 -1.62 -21.18 -20.96
C PHE A 139 -0.52 -20.42 -20.20
N VAL A 140 0.00 -19.36 -20.83
CA VAL A 140 0.91 -18.41 -20.19
C VAL A 140 0.13 -17.16 -19.82
N GLY A 141 -0.08 -16.95 -18.52
CA GLY A 141 -0.83 -15.82 -17.99
C GLY A 141 -0.09 -14.49 -18.12
N THR A 142 -0.83 -13.40 -17.98
CA THR A 142 -0.27 -12.05 -17.87
C THR A 142 0.31 -11.83 -16.47
N PRO A 143 1.36 -11.01 -16.33
CA PRO A 143 1.90 -10.66 -15.03
C PRO A 143 0.90 -9.80 -14.24
N LEU A 144 0.78 -10.08 -12.94
CA LEU A 144 0.02 -9.29 -11.98
C LEU A 144 1.01 -8.57 -11.05
N PHE A 145 1.08 -7.26 -11.15
CA PHE A 145 2.00 -6.44 -10.37
C PHE A 145 1.39 -6.04 -9.03
N TYR A 146 2.19 -6.08 -7.97
CA TYR A 146 1.73 -5.71 -6.63
C TYR A 146 2.90 -5.25 -5.75
N HIS A 147 2.56 -4.63 -4.62
CA HIS A 147 3.52 -4.22 -3.61
C HIS A 147 3.67 -5.29 -2.53
N SER A 148 4.91 -5.61 -2.17
CA SER A 148 5.21 -6.44 -1.03
C SER A 148 4.81 -5.75 0.29
N PRO A 149 4.56 -6.52 1.37
CA PRO A 149 4.31 -5.94 2.70
C PRO A 149 5.43 -5.01 3.15
N GLU A 150 6.68 -5.35 2.83
CA GLU A 150 7.86 -4.54 3.16
C GLU A 150 7.86 -3.21 2.41
N CYS A 151 7.50 -3.23 1.13
CA CYS A 151 7.37 -2.04 0.30
C CYS A 151 6.26 -1.12 0.84
N LEU A 152 5.08 -1.67 1.13
CA LEU A 152 3.97 -0.90 1.72
C LEU A 152 4.35 -0.28 3.07
N GLY A 153 5.04 -1.03 3.93
CA GLY A 153 5.54 -0.51 5.21
C GLY A 153 6.46 0.70 5.05
N GLN A 154 7.40 0.64 4.09
CA GLN A 154 8.32 1.74 3.80
C GLN A 154 7.61 2.98 3.26
N ILE A 155 6.62 2.80 2.36
CA ILE A 155 5.86 3.93 1.80
C ILE A 155 5.04 4.62 2.90
N ARG A 156 4.34 3.84 3.75
CA ARG A 156 3.59 4.38 4.89
C ARG A 156 4.48 5.20 5.81
N GLN A 157 5.65 4.66 6.16
CA GLN A 157 6.63 5.37 6.98
C GLN A 157 7.08 6.67 6.34
N ARG A 158 7.43 6.63 5.04
CA ARG A 158 7.85 7.81 4.29
C ARG A 158 6.77 8.89 4.25
N ALA A 159 5.53 8.52 3.94
CA ALA A 159 4.40 9.44 3.94
C ALA A 159 4.16 10.05 5.34
N CYS A 160 4.23 9.24 6.40
CA CYS A 160 4.07 9.71 7.77
C CYS A 160 5.15 10.73 8.17
N VAL A 161 6.43 10.41 7.92
CA VAL A 161 7.55 11.31 8.22
C VAL A 161 7.40 12.64 7.46
N SER A 162 7.09 12.58 6.17
CA SER A 162 6.87 13.80 5.38
C SER A 162 5.66 14.61 5.86
N ALA A 163 4.58 13.96 6.33
CA ALA A 163 3.43 14.67 6.90
C ALA A 163 3.80 15.41 8.20
N VAL A 164 4.63 14.78 9.04
CA VAL A 164 5.14 15.40 10.28
C VAL A 164 6.06 16.58 9.96
N GLU A 165 6.98 16.43 9.01
CA GLU A 165 7.85 17.52 8.54
C GLU A 165 7.03 18.70 8.00
N ASN A 166 5.98 18.41 7.21
CA ASN A 166 5.07 19.44 6.70
C ASN A 166 4.31 20.15 7.82
N ALA A 167 3.88 19.43 8.86
CA ALA A 167 3.27 20.02 10.05
C ALA A 167 4.26 20.91 10.81
N GLN A 168 5.48 20.43 11.03
CA GLN A 168 6.53 21.17 11.72
C GLN A 168 6.91 22.46 10.98
N GLN A 169 7.09 22.39 9.66
CA GLN A 169 7.36 23.57 8.84
C GLN A 169 6.20 24.57 8.90
N LYS A 170 4.95 24.10 8.90
CA LYS A 170 3.77 24.95 9.05
C LYS A 170 3.76 25.66 10.41
N ALA A 171 4.02 24.93 11.50
CA ALA A 171 4.12 25.51 12.84
C ALA A 171 5.25 26.56 12.92
N SER A 172 6.42 26.26 12.34
CA SER A 172 7.59 27.15 12.38
C SER A 172 7.33 28.46 11.62
N LYS A 173 6.59 28.41 10.51
CA LYS A 173 6.19 29.62 9.79
C LYS A 173 5.21 30.46 10.60
N ILE A 174 4.24 29.82 11.25
CA ILE A 174 3.26 30.51 12.11
C ILE A 174 3.97 31.19 13.28
N SER A 175 4.91 30.52 13.95
CA SER A 175 5.62 31.11 15.09
C SER A 175 6.46 32.32 14.69
N GLN A 176 7.14 32.26 13.55
CA GLN A 176 7.93 33.37 13.01
C GLN A 176 7.06 34.61 12.74
N VAL A 177 5.88 34.42 12.12
CA VAL A 177 4.93 35.53 11.85
C VAL A 177 4.41 36.16 13.14
N LEU A 178 4.23 35.36 14.20
CA LEU A 178 3.78 35.84 15.51
C LEU A 178 4.91 36.40 16.39
N GLY A 179 6.16 36.37 15.92
CA GLY A 179 7.32 36.79 16.72
C GLY A 179 7.53 35.92 17.97
N GLN A 180 7.13 34.65 17.93
CA GLN A 180 7.24 33.69 19.03
C GLN A 180 8.19 32.54 18.65
N SER A 181 8.72 31.85 19.66
CA SER A 181 9.46 30.60 19.48
C SER A 181 8.56 29.38 19.67
N LEU A 182 8.88 28.28 18.99
CA LEU A 182 8.20 26.99 19.22
C LEU A 182 8.88 26.24 20.36
N GLY A 183 8.06 25.71 21.27
CA GLY A 183 8.48 24.74 22.27
C GLY A 183 8.43 23.29 21.77
N PRO A 184 8.66 22.31 22.66
CA PRO A 184 8.54 20.90 22.33
C PRO A 184 7.09 20.53 21.92
N PRO A 185 6.90 19.50 21.07
CA PRO A 185 5.56 19.03 20.71
C PRO A 185 4.77 18.55 21.95
N LEU A 186 3.52 19.02 22.08
CA LEU A 186 2.62 18.60 23.17
C LEU A 186 1.83 17.34 22.81
N LEU A 187 1.32 17.24 21.57
CA LEU A 187 0.53 16.13 21.08
C LEU A 187 0.81 15.89 19.59
N VAL A 188 1.07 14.64 19.22
CA VAL A 188 1.14 14.19 17.83
C VAL A 188 0.08 13.12 17.63
N ARG A 189 -0.79 13.33 16.65
CA ARG A 189 -1.87 12.40 16.33
C ARG A 189 -2.05 12.27 14.83
N GLU A 190 -2.09 11.02 14.37
CA GLU A 190 -2.50 10.70 13.00
C GLU A 190 -4.03 10.85 12.88
N LYS A 191 -4.47 11.64 11.90
CA LYS A 191 -5.90 11.89 11.66
C LYS A 191 -6.50 10.89 10.67
N GLU A 192 -5.83 10.68 9.55
CA GLU A 192 -6.34 9.91 8.43
C GLU A 192 -5.19 9.31 7.61
N THR A 193 -5.40 8.06 7.18
CA THR A 193 -4.49 7.32 6.31
C THR A 193 -5.34 6.64 5.25
N ARG A 194 -4.97 6.82 3.98
CA ARG A 194 -5.65 6.20 2.85
C ARG A 194 -4.61 5.57 1.93
N GLU A 195 -4.94 4.39 1.42
CA GLU A 195 -4.15 3.66 0.43
C GLU A 195 -5.06 3.38 -0.75
N TRP A 196 -4.55 3.66 -1.96
CA TRP A 196 -5.28 3.43 -3.19
C TRP A 196 -4.33 2.95 -4.27
N LYS A 197 -4.88 2.16 -5.21
CA LYS A 197 -4.17 1.73 -6.42
C LYS A 197 -4.70 2.50 -7.61
N VAL A 198 -3.81 2.90 -8.52
CA VAL A 198 -4.16 3.68 -9.72
C VAL A 198 -5.20 2.95 -10.58
N GLU A 199 -5.13 1.62 -10.68
CA GLU A 199 -6.10 0.83 -11.45
C GLU A 199 -7.54 0.93 -10.89
N GLU A 200 -7.70 1.03 -9.57
CA GLU A 200 -9.02 1.15 -8.92
C GLU A 200 -9.64 2.53 -9.14
N GLU A 201 -8.82 3.58 -9.24
CA GLU A 201 -9.26 4.96 -9.54
C GLU A 201 -9.68 5.11 -11.01
N GLU A 202 -8.95 4.50 -11.95
CA GLU A 202 -9.30 4.53 -13.37
C GLU A 202 -10.58 3.75 -13.68
N GLU A 203 -10.79 2.61 -13.01
CA GLU A 203 -12.00 1.81 -13.23
C GLU A 203 -13.26 2.49 -12.67
N GLN A 204 -13.13 3.18 -11.53
CA GLN A 204 -14.21 3.99 -10.94
C GLN A 204 -14.53 5.25 -11.77
N THR A 205 -13.52 5.96 -12.28
CA THR A 205 -13.75 7.10 -13.19
C THR A 205 -14.34 6.67 -14.53
N ARG A 206 -13.90 5.53 -15.09
CA ARG A 206 -14.48 4.95 -16.31
C ARG A 206 -15.92 4.47 -16.10
N ALA A 207 -16.25 3.90 -14.93
CA ALA A 207 -17.61 3.49 -14.59
C ALA A 207 -18.55 4.71 -14.42
N ALA A 208 -18.08 5.77 -13.77
CA ALA A 208 -18.83 7.02 -13.62
C ALA A 208 -19.12 7.69 -14.98
N HIS A 209 -18.18 7.62 -15.93
CA HIS A 209 -18.35 8.20 -17.27
C HIS A 209 -19.29 7.39 -18.18
N ARG A 210 -19.50 6.09 -17.90
CA ARG A 210 -20.48 5.25 -18.65
C ARG A 210 -21.92 5.39 -18.17
N LEU A 211 -22.14 5.92 -16.98
CA LEU A 211 -23.48 6.11 -16.40
C LEU A 211 -24.03 7.52 -16.60
N GLY A 212 -23.28 8.41 -17.26
CA GLY A 212 -23.65 9.80 -17.54
C GLY A 212 -23.77 10.15 -19.02
N GLY A 213 -23.91 9.16 -19.91
CA GLY A 213 -24.08 9.34 -21.36
C GLY A 213 -25.43 8.85 -21.85
#